data_AF-A0A350YCG4-F1
#
_entry.id   AF-A0A350YCG4-F1
#
_cell.length_a   1.000
_cell.length_b   1.000
_cell.length_c   1.000
_cell.angle_alpha   90.00
_cell.angle_beta   90.00
_cell.angle_gamma   90.00
#
_symmetry.space_group_name_H-M   'P 1'
#
loop_
_entity.id
_entity.type
_entity.pdbx_description
1 polymer ?
#
loop_
_entity_poly.entity_id
_entity_poly.type
_entity_poly.pdbx_seq_one_letter_code
_entity_poly.pdbx_strand_id
1 'polypeptide(L)'
;LPIPPSPPLQLQHPAEQALIAQMVDLLDGIGDRNHENWLKRGIALSEKFEQFYSSCRIWGEVKTQTPQLGQARLGLVGVTQALMRSLLQDQFGIFPRVEV
;
A
#
# COMPACT_ATOMS: atom_id res chain seq x y z
N LEU A 1 -7.46 -12.33 -35.06
CA LEU A 1 -8.07 -11.04 -34.66
C LEU A 1 -7.05 -10.29 -33.81
N PRO A 2 -6.83 -8.98 -34.00
CA PRO A 2 -6.03 -8.21 -33.05
C PRO A 2 -6.80 -8.09 -31.73
N ILE A 3 -6.11 -8.32 -30.62
CA ILE A 3 -6.66 -8.19 -29.27
C ILE A 3 -6.90 -6.68 -29.06
N PRO A 4 -8.12 -6.23 -28.72
CA PRO A 4 -8.35 -4.83 -28.42
C PRO A 4 -7.46 -4.41 -27.22
N PRO A 5 -6.86 -3.22 -27.24
CA PRO A 5 -6.06 -2.75 -26.13
C PRO A 5 -6.93 -2.72 -24.87
N SER A 6 -6.46 -3.38 -23.82
CA SER A 6 -7.12 -3.31 -22.52
C SER A 6 -7.11 -1.84 -22.06
N PRO A 7 -8.21 -1.33 -21.49
CA PRO A 7 -8.19 0.01 -20.91
C PRO A 7 -7.05 0.11 -19.88
N PRO A 8 -6.41 1.27 -19.74
CA PRO A 8 -5.31 1.43 -18.81
C PRO A 8 -5.77 1.07 -17.39
N LEU A 9 -4.98 0.23 -16.73
CA LEU A 9 -5.24 -0.18 -15.36
C LEU A 9 -5.12 1.05 -14.45
N GLN A 10 -6.23 1.45 -13.83
CA GLN A 10 -6.27 2.61 -12.94
C GLN A 10 -6.83 2.23 -11.58
N LEU A 11 -6.12 2.64 -10.52
CA LEU A 11 -6.58 2.56 -9.14
C LEU A 11 -7.41 3.81 -8.85
N GLN A 12 -8.71 3.69 -9.08
CA GLN A 12 -9.66 4.82 -8.99
C GLN A 12 -10.36 4.91 -7.65
N HIS A 13 -10.28 3.88 -6.80
CA HIS A 13 -10.98 3.92 -5.52
C HIS A 13 -10.31 4.95 -4.60
N PRO A 14 -11.06 5.84 -3.94
CA PRO A 14 -10.47 6.88 -3.09
C PRO A 14 -9.53 6.32 -2.01
N ALA A 15 -9.82 5.14 -1.45
CA ALA A 15 -8.94 4.48 -0.49
C ALA A 15 -7.61 3.99 -1.09
N GLU A 16 -7.59 3.57 -2.37
CA GLU A 16 -6.34 3.21 -3.06
C GLU A 16 -5.46 4.45 -3.24
N GLN A 17 -6.06 5.56 -3.71
CA GLN A 17 -5.37 6.82 -3.94
C GLN A 17 -4.86 7.43 -2.63
N ALA A 18 -5.67 7.38 -1.57
CA ALA A 18 -5.28 7.85 -0.25
C ALA A 18 -4.08 7.05 0.32
N LEU A 19 -4.08 5.72 0.13
CA LEU A 19 -2.94 4.89 0.51
C LEU A 19 -1.69 5.24 -0.29
N ILE A 20 -1.80 5.39 -1.62
CA ILE A 20 -0.67 5.81 -2.48
C ILE A 20 -0.11 7.16 -2.03
N ALA A 21 -0.98 8.15 -1.80
CA ALA A 21 -0.56 9.48 -1.35
C ALA A 21 0.20 9.40 -0.02
N GLN A 22 -0.27 8.58 0.93
CA GLN A 22 0.41 8.40 2.21
C GLN A 22 1.75 7.68 2.09
N MET A 23 1.90 6.77 1.12
CA MET A 23 3.20 6.15 0.81
C MET A 23 4.19 7.18 0.26
N VAL A 24 3.75 8.05 -0.66
CA VAL A 24 4.59 9.12 -1.21
C VAL A 24 5.00 10.09 -0.10
N ASP A 25 4.07 10.51 0.74
CA ASP A 25 4.35 11.37 1.90
C ASP A 25 5.36 10.73 2.88
N LEU A 26 5.29 9.41 3.10
CA LEU A 26 6.27 8.69 3.90
C LEU A 26 7.67 8.76 3.25
N LEU A 27 7.76 8.54 1.94
CA LEU A 27 9.01 8.56 1.19
C LEU A 27 9.62 9.97 1.09
N ASP A 28 8.79 11.00 0.96
CA ASP A 28 9.23 12.41 0.96
C ASP A 28 9.82 12.81 2.33
N GLY A 29 9.45 12.10 3.39
CA GLY A 29 10.03 12.26 4.73
C GLY A 29 11.43 11.65 4.89
N ILE A 30 11.95 10.90 3.91
CA ILE A 30 13.27 10.25 4.00
C ILE A 30 14.36 11.30 4.22
N GLY A 31 15.06 11.21 5.34
CA GLY A 31 16.07 12.17 5.78
C GLY A 31 15.63 13.04 6.96
N ASP A 32 14.34 13.03 7.32
CA ASP A 32 13.87 13.56 8.59
C ASP A 32 14.50 12.76 9.75
N ARG A 33 15.07 13.45 10.73
CA ARG A 33 15.69 12.85 11.92
C ARG A 33 14.71 12.76 13.09
N ASN A 34 13.52 13.33 12.96
CA ASN A 34 12.53 13.35 14.01
C ASN A 34 11.73 12.04 14.05
N HIS A 35 11.99 11.23 15.08
CA HIS A 35 11.29 9.96 15.30
C HIS A 35 9.77 10.13 15.52
N GLU A 36 9.33 11.25 16.10
CA GLU A 36 7.88 11.51 16.27
C GLU A 36 7.17 11.70 14.93
N ASN A 37 7.84 12.31 13.96
CA ASN A 37 7.30 12.48 12.61
C ASN A 37 7.19 11.12 11.91
N TRP A 38 8.20 10.27 12.04
CA TRP A 38 8.15 8.90 11.52
C TRP A 38 7.03 8.08 12.16
N LEU A 39 6.83 8.21 13.47
CA LEU A 39 5.76 7.49 14.16
C LEU A 39 4.38 7.93 13.66
N LYS A 40 4.16 9.24 13.53
CA LYS A 40 2.91 9.80 13.00
C LYS A 40 2.64 9.32 11.57
N ARG A 41 3.65 9.35 10.70
CA ARG A 41 3.54 8.86 9.32
C ARG A 41 3.27 7.36 9.25
N GLY A 42 3.92 6.56 10.12
CA GLY A 42 3.68 5.12 10.23
C GLY A 42 2.26 4.77 10.70
N ILE A 43 1.74 5.49 11.69
CA ILE A 43 0.36 5.35 12.16
C ILE A 43 -0.61 5.72 11.02
N ALA A 44 -0.40 6.86 10.37
CA ALA A 44 -1.23 7.30 9.25
C ALA A 44 -1.22 6.29 8.09
N LEU A 45 -0.06 5.73 7.74
CA LEU A 45 0.03 4.66 6.74
C LEU A 45 -0.78 3.43 7.13
N SER A 46 -0.73 3.03 8.41
CA SER A 46 -1.49 1.90 8.94
C SER A 46 -3.00 2.12 8.80
N GLU A 47 -3.49 3.30 9.18
CA GLU A 47 -4.91 3.66 9.07
C GLU A 47 -5.39 3.68 7.60
N LYS A 48 -4.60 4.28 6.70
CA LYS A 48 -4.93 4.27 5.26
C LYS A 48 -4.89 2.87 4.68
N PHE A 49 -3.98 2.02 5.14
CA PHE A 49 -3.93 0.63 4.73
C PHE A 49 -5.16 -0.16 5.20
N GLU A 50 -5.60 0.00 6.44
CA GLU A 50 -6.81 -0.64 6.95
C GLU A 50 -8.06 -0.19 6.17
N GLN A 51 -8.17 1.11 5.89
CA GLN A 51 -9.26 1.66 5.07
C GLN A 51 -9.26 1.09 3.66
N PHE A 52 -8.09 0.99 3.03
CA PHE A 52 -7.91 0.33 1.74
C PHE A 52 -8.30 -1.15 1.80
N TYR A 53 -7.78 -1.89 2.78
CA TYR A 53 -7.97 -3.35 2.86
C TYR A 53 -9.42 -3.74 3.11
N SER A 54 -10.14 -2.94 3.91
CA SER A 54 -11.57 -3.15 4.20
C SER A 54 -12.48 -2.71 3.05
N SER A 55 -12.13 -1.65 2.32
CA SER A 55 -12.98 -1.08 1.26
C SER A 55 -12.71 -1.68 -0.13
N CYS A 56 -11.48 -2.14 -0.39
CA CYS A 56 -11.03 -2.59 -1.70
C CYS A 56 -10.89 -4.10 -1.74
N ARG A 57 -11.89 -4.77 -2.31
CA ARG A 57 -11.88 -6.23 -2.45
C ARG A 57 -10.69 -6.70 -3.29
N ILE A 58 -9.80 -7.50 -2.67
CA ILE A 58 -8.62 -8.09 -3.34
C ILE A 58 -8.93 -9.51 -3.82
N TRP A 59 -9.69 -10.26 -3.03
CA TRP A 59 -10.06 -11.66 -3.27
C TRP A 59 -11.58 -11.81 -3.42
N GLY A 60 -12.04 -12.78 -4.22
CA GLY A 60 -13.45 -12.99 -4.54
C GLY A 60 -13.75 -12.70 -6.00
N GLU A 61 -14.83 -11.98 -6.30
CA GLU A 61 -15.32 -11.71 -7.67
C GLU A 61 -14.30 -10.97 -8.57
N VAL A 62 -13.35 -10.26 -7.97
CA VAL A 62 -12.25 -9.57 -8.69
C VAL A 62 -11.31 -10.56 -9.40
N LYS A 63 -11.14 -11.78 -8.88
CA LYS A 63 -10.34 -12.84 -9.56
C LYS A 63 -10.95 -13.28 -10.89
N THR A 64 -12.27 -13.24 -11.00
CA THR A 64 -13.01 -13.75 -12.16
C THR A 64 -13.39 -12.66 -13.16
N GLN A 65 -13.59 -11.42 -12.71
CA GLN A 65 -14.06 -10.32 -13.56
C GLN A 65 -12.97 -9.31 -13.93
N THR A 66 -12.03 -9.00 -13.02
CA THR A 66 -11.00 -7.96 -13.21
C THR A 66 -9.66 -8.37 -12.57
N PRO A 67 -9.01 -9.44 -13.06
CA PRO A 67 -7.81 -10.00 -12.43
C PRO A 67 -6.65 -9.00 -12.33
N GLN A 68 -6.52 -8.10 -13.29
CA GLN A 68 -5.50 -7.04 -13.31
C GLN A 68 -5.66 -6.05 -12.14
N LEU A 69 -6.90 -5.71 -11.78
CA LEU A 69 -7.20 -4.85 -10.63
C LEU A 69 -6.85 -5.55 -9.31
N GLY A 70 -7.18 -6.84 -9.19
CA GLY A 70 -6.77 -7.65 -8.05
C GLY A 70 -5.24 -7.70 -7.91
N GLN A 71 -4.51 -7.85 -9.02
CA GLN A 71 -3.05 -7.85 -9.02
C GLN A 71 -2.47 -6.48 -8.60
N ALA A 72 -3.03 -5.37 -9.08
CA ALA A 72 -2.58 -4.04 -8.66
C ALA A 72 -2.81 -3.80 -7.15
N ARG A 73 -3.95 -4.23 -6.62
CA ARG A 73 -4.24 -4.16 -5.18
C ARG A 73 -3.30 -5.03 -4.35
N LEU A 74 -2.96 -6.23 -4.83
CA LEU A 74 -1.92 -7.05 -4.20
C LEU A 74 -0.55 -6.35 -4.23
N GLY A 75 -0.24 -5.64 -5.31
CA GLY A 75 0.93 -4.76 -5.39
C GLY A 75 0.93 -3.71 -4.28
N LEU A 76 -0.18 -3.02 -4.05
CA LEU A 76 -0.31 -2.06 -2.94
C LEU A 76 -0.08 -2.71 -1.57
N VAL A 77 -0.59 -3.93 -1.34
CA VAL A 77 -0.31 -4.69 -0.10
C VAL A 77 1.19 -4.94 0.05
N GLY A 78 1.84 -5.44 -1.00
CA GLY A 78 3.27 -5.74 -0.98
C GLY A 78 4.13 -4.51 -0.70
N VAL A 79 3.84 -3.39 -1.37
CA VAL A 79 4.54 -2.11 -1.15
C VAL A 79 4.31 -1.61 0.28
N THR A 80 3.07 -1.65 0.79
CA THR A 80 2.78 -1.23 2.18
C THR A 80 3.60 -2.04 3.18
N GLN A 81 3.63 -3.37 3.02
CA GLN A 81 4.40 -4.25 3.90
C GLN A 81 5.90 -4.01 3.82
N ALA A 82 6.44 -3.70 2.64
CA ALA A 82 7.85 -3.35 2.49
C ALA A 82 8.18 -2.04 3.21
N LEU A 83 7.36 -1.00 3.02
CA LEU A 83 7.52 0.29 3.68
C LEU A 83 7.39 0.19 5.20
N MET A 84 6.39 -0.55 5.71
CA MET A 84 6.25 -0.79 7.15
C MET A 84 7.45 -1.53 7.73
N ARG A 85 7.99 -2.53 7.02
CA ARG A 85 9.19 -3.25 7.46
C ARG A 85 10.39 -2.31 7.54
N SER A 86 10.64 -1.52 6.50
CA SER A 86 11.71 -0.52 6.50
C SER A 86 11.52 0.52 7.60
N LEU A 87 10.30 1.04 7.80
CA LEU A 87 10.02 1.97 8.88
C LEU A 87 10.35 1.36 10.26
N LEU A 88 9.89 0.14 10.53
CA LEU A 88 10.16 -0.54 11.80
C LEU A 88 11.65 -0.81 12.01
N GLN A 89 12.35 -1.29 10.98
CA GLN A 89 13.76 -1.66 11.06
C GLN A 89 14.68 -0.44 11.08
N ASP A 90 14.51 0.46 10.13
CA ASP A 90 15.44 1.56 9.87
C ASP A 90 15.20 2.75 10.81
N GLN A 91 13.94 3.02 11.18
CA GLN A 91 13.60 4.16 12.04
C GLN A 91 13.38 3.77 13.50
N PHE A 92 12.93 2.54 13.78
CA PHE A 92 12.64 2.13 15.16
C PHE A 92 13.54 1.00 15.70
N GLY A 93 14.40 0.39 14.86
CA GLY A 93 15.24 -0.73 15.25
C GLY A 93 14.45 -1.99 15.64
N ILE A 94 13.17 -2.07 15.26
CA ILE A 94 12.27 -3.18 15.55
C ILE A 94 12.30 -4.14 14.36
N PHE A 95 12.66 -5.40 14.61
CA PHE A 95 12.57 -6.45 13.60
C PHE A 95 11.16 -7.08 13.66
N PRO A 96 10.29 -6.85 12.67
CA PRO A 96 8.98 -7.45 12.67
C PRO A 96 9.09 -8.98 12.55
N ARG A 97 8.39 -9.69 13.44
CA ARG A 97 8.25 -11.15 13.36
C ARG A 97 7.43 -11.48 12.12
N VAL A 98 8.04 -12.17 11.17
CA VAL A 98 7.29 -12.82 10.08
C VAL A 98 6.81 -14.15 10.65
N GLU A 99 5.50 -14.28 10.87
CA GLU A 99 4.92 -15.59 11.15
C GLU A 99 4.93 -16.40 9.85
N VAL A 100 5.51 -17.60 9.91
CA VAL A 100 5.76 -18.52 8.80
C VAL A 100 4.69 -19.59 8.74
#